data_AF-A0A8J2QNC5-F1
#
_entry.id   AF-A0A8J2QNC5-F1
#
_cell.length_a   1.000
_cell.length_b   1.000
_cell.length_c   1.000
_cell.angle_alpha   90.00
_cell.angle_beta   90.00
_cell.angle_gamma   90.00
#
_symmetry.space_group_name_H-M   'P 1'
#
loop_
_entity.id
_entity.type
_entity.pdbx_description
1 polymer ?
#
loop_
_entity_poly.entity_id
_entity_poly.type
_entity_poly.pdbx_seq_one_letter_code
_entity_poly.pdbx_strand_id
1 'polypeptide(L)'
;MDYKVNEEGVSLKIENWKRSVSKFLEEKPRPNPFKVNYPGDGWVKAFLKRHPNIVQRTSEGVTQSSANVSEQDIRKWFAEIHQYLEEIGLLQLLDDRTRVFNGDESGFQLCPKTGKLLEKLAHPWLSTTTSEFHKNSDGIPKDWGEGRSDNGWMTSELFFEYIGNIFYPYLLQKGVALPVIYFLDGYKTHLTYCASKLCKELGIELIALYTNATHILQPTDVAVFRPVKAAWKDTARTWLMNNPGESITKVNFAGILDEALEKSIKPETLINGFKACWLVPFNPDAIDYEKCLGSNKHNQTQNPQHQERVLSFSQFSQIVI
;
A
#
# COMPACT_ATOMS: atom_id res chain seq x y z
N MET A 1 -1.53 -18.36 -27.98
CA MET A 1 -2.41 -17.30 -28.52
C MET A 1 -3.37 -16.87 -27.42
N ASP A 2 -3.96 -15.69 -27.57
CA ASP A 2 -5.02 -15.11 -26.72
C ASP A 2 -4.69 -14.80 -25.25
N TYR A 3 -4.16 -13.60 -25.02
CA TYR A 3 -4.23 -12.92 -23.72
C TYR A 3 -5.47 -12.02 -23.68
N LYS A 4 -6.41 -12.31 -22.77
CA LYS A 4 -7.46 -11.37 -22.38
C LYS A 4 -6.87 -10.32 -21.44
N VAL A 5 -7.14 -9.05 -21.68
CA VAL A 5 -6.78 -7.93 -20.80
C VAL A 5 -8.04 -7.44 -20.12
N ASN A 6 -8.01 -7.31 -18.79
CA ASN A 6 -9.19 -7.07 -17.96
C ASN A 6 -9.67 -5.61 -17.98
N GLU A 7 -10.97 -5.42 -17.77
CA GLU A 7 -11.71 -4.15 -17.91
C GLU A 7 -11.57 -3.20 -16.69
N GLU A 8 -10.36 -2.89 -16.25
CA GLU A 8 -10.14 -1.85 -15.22
C GLU A 8 -9.75 -0.50 -15.85
N GLY A 9 -10.53 0.54 -15.53
CA GLY A 9 -10.37 1.89 -16.08
C GLY A 9 -9.03 2.53 -15.70
N VAL A 10 -8.20 2.83 -16.70
CA VAL A 10 -6.87 3.40 -16.49
C VAL A 10 -6.97 4.88 -16.07
N SER A 11 -6.41 5.22 -14.90
CA SER A 11 -6.16 6.62 -14.52
C SER A 11 -5.01 7.18 -15.38
N LEU A 12 -5.37 7.91 -16.43
CA LEU A 12 -4.43 8.38 -17.43
C LEU A 12 -3.90 9.78 -17.09
N LYS A 13 -2.67 9.84 -16.53
CA LYS A 13 -1.78 10.98 -16.80
C LYS A 13 -1.62 11.08 -18.33
N ILE A 14 -1.67 12.30 -18.88
CA ILE A 14 -1.65 12.54 -20.34
C ILE A 14 -0.47 11.82 -21.02
N GLU A 15 0.71 11.80 -20.40
CA GLU A 15 1.90 11.11 -20.91
C GLU A 15 1.74 9.58 -21.03
N ASN A 16 1.04 8.95 -20.08
CA ASN A 16 0.76 7.51 -20.16
C ASN A 16 -0.18 7.22 -21.33
N TRP A 17 -1.15 8.10 -21.59
CA TRP A 17 -2.06 7.95 -22.71
C TRP A 17 -1.36 8.15 -24.06
N LYS A 18 -0.50 9.17 -24.19
CA LYS A 18 0.36 9.36 -25.37
C LYS A 18 1.24 8.12 -25.62
N ARG A 19 1.85 7.56 -24.58
CA ARG A 19 2.66 6.33 -24.65
C ARG A 19 1.84 5.11 -25.07
N SER A 20 0.61 4.95 -24.57
CA SER A 20 -0.30 3.88 -25.02
C SER A 20 -0.67 3.99 -26.50
N VAL A 21 -0.89 5.22 -27.01
CA VAL A 21 -1.17 5.46 -28.43
C VAL A 21 0.07 5.18 -29.30
N SER A 22 1.27 5.59 -28.86
CA SER A 22 2.53 5.26 -29.54
C SER A 22 2.70 3.74 -29.68
N LYS A 23 2.60 3.01 -28.55
CA LYS A 23 2.70 1.55 -28.52
C LYS A 23 1.66 0.87 -29.43
N PHE A 24 0.43 1.36 -29.47
CA PHE A 24 -0.59 0.85 -30.38
C PHE A 24 -0.23 1.06 -31.87
N LEU A 25 0.39 2.20 -32.21
CA LEU A 25 0.84 2.49 -33.58
C LEU A 25 2.12 1.72 -33.96
N GLU A 26 2.94 1.33 -32.99
CA GLU A 26 4.07 0.41 -33.15
C GLU A 26 3.58 -1.04 -33.39
N GLU A 27 2.62 -1.51 -32.59
CA GLU A 27 2.01 -2.85 -32.73
C GLU A 27 1.12 -2.99 -33.97
N LYS A 28 0.46 -1.90 -34.40
CA LYS A 28 -0.45 -1.86 -35.56
C LYS A 28 -0.15 -0.62 -36.42
N PRO A 29 0.88 -0.67 -37.28
CA PRO A 29 1.28 0.44 -38.13
C PRO A 29 0.12 0.98 -38.97
N ARG A 30 -0.13 2.29 -38.85
CA ARG A 30 -1.16 3.03 -39.60
C ARG A 30 -0.63 4.41 -40.01
N PRO A 31 -1.00 4.93 -41.18
CA PRO A 31 -0.70 6.31 -41.56
C PRO A 31 -1.25 7.28 -40.50
N ASN A 32 -0.37 8.14 -39.96
CA ASN A 32 -0.70 9.08 -38.89
C ASN A 32 0.15 10.35 -39.01
N PRO A 33 -0.28 11.49 -38.45
CA PRO A 33 0.43 12.77 -38.58
C PRO A 33 1.52 12.98 -37.51
N PHE A 34 1.89 11.96 -36.74
CA PHE A 34 2.81 12.11 -35.60
C PHE A 34 4.27 11.97 -36.00
N LYS A 35 5.14 12.74 -35.33
CA LYS A 35 6.58 12.51 -35.43
C LYS A 35 6.92 11.28 -34.58
N VAL A 36 7.51 10.26 -35.21
CA VAL A 36 7.93 9.01 -34.54
C VAL A 36 6.75 8.31 -33.82
N ASN A 37 5.57 8.27 -34.46
CA ASN A 37 4.31 7.70 -33.92
C ASN A 37 3.81 8.28 -32.57
N TYR A 38 4.45 9.33 -32.03
CA TYR A 38 4.15 9.84 -30.70
C TYR A 38 3.23 11.07 -30.75
N PRO A 39 1.99 11.00 -30.20
CA PRO A 39 1.03 12.11 -30.29
C PRO A 39 1.41 13.30 -29.39
N GLY A 40 1.34 14.51 -29.94
CA GLY A 40 1.54 15.76 -29.19
C GLY A 40 0.30 16.26 -28.45
N ASP A 41 0.48 17.21 -27.53
CA ASP A 41 -0.60 17.78 -26.69
C ASP A 41 -1.77 18.41 -27.47
N GLY A 42 -1.49 18.95 -28.65
CA GLY A 42 -2.53 19.47 -29.55
C GLY A 42 -3.50 18.37 -30.01
N TRP A 43 -2.98 17.16 -30.30
CA TRP A 43 -3.80 16.02 -30.68
C TRP A 43 -4.58 15.47 -29.49
N VAL A 44 -3.95 15.37 -28.32
CA VAL A 44 -4.59 14.98 -27.05
C VAL A 44 -5.84 15.83 -26.78
N LYS A 45 -5.70 17.17 -26.86
CA LYS A 45 -6.81 18.12 -26.69
C LYS A 45 -7.89 17.98 -27.77
N ALA A 46 -7.50 17.81 -29.03
CA ALA A 46 -8.44 17.64 -30.14
C ALA A 46 -9.23 16.31 -30.05
N PHE A 47 -8.60 15.24 -29.56
CA PHE A 47 -9.25 13.95 -29.35
C PHE A 47 -10.23 13.99 -28.18
N LEU A 48 -9.84 14.51 -27.01
CA LEU A 48 -10.76 14.68 -25.87
C LEU A 48 -11.97 15.56 -26.22
N LYS A 49 -11.77 16.58 -27.07
CA LYS A 49 -12.87 17.40 -27.62
C LYS A 49 -13.80 16.62 -28.57
N ARG A 50 -13.31 15.63 -29.30
CA ARG A 50 -14.11 14.75 -30.17
C ARG A 50 -14.83 13.64 -29.40
N HIS A 51 -14.32 13.27 -28.23
CA HIS A 51 -14.85 12.18 -27.40
C HIS A 51 -15.20 12.70 -25.99
N PRO A 52 -16.23 13.56 -25.84
CA PRO A 52 -16.60 14.16 -24.56
C PRO A 52 -17.03 13.13 -23.50
N ASN A 53 -17.33 11.90 -23.92
CA ASN A 53 -17.61 10.74 -23.08
C ASN A 53 -16.39 10.31 -22.24
N ILE A 54 -15.17 10.72 -22.63
CA ILE A 54 -13.91 10.42 -21.95
C ILE A 54 -13.64 11.52 -20.92
N VAL A 55 -14.17 11.32 -19.71
CA VAL A 55 -14.01 12.28 -18.61
C VAL A 55 -12.57 12.23 -18.07
N GLN A 56 -11.85 13.35 -18.18
CA GLN A 56 -10.55 13.54 -17.51
C GLN A 56 -10.77 13.64 -16.00
N ARG A 57 -10.81 12.50 -15.31
CA ARG A 57 -10.82 12.46 -13.84
C ARG A 57 -9.45 12.93 -13.35
N THR A 58 -9.41 14.08 -12.68
CA THR A 58 -8.28 14.41 -11.82
C THR A 58 -8.29 13.42 -10.65
N SER A 59 -7.14 13.01 -10.12
CA SER A 59 -7.12 12.32 -8.83
C SER A 59 -7.51 13.31 -7.74
N GLU A 60 -8.81 13.41 -7.46
CA GLU A 60 -9.31 13.99 -6.23
C GLU A 60 -8.62 13.24 -5.07
N GLY A 61 -7.97 13.99 -4.17
CA GLY A 61 -7.36 13.40 -3.00
C GLY A 61 -8.45 12.75 -2.17
N VAL A 62 -8.30 11.46 -1.85
CA VAL A 62 -9.30 10.55 -1.25
C VAL A 62 -10.26 11.31 -0.35
N THR A 63 -11.42 11.66 -0.91
CA THR A 63 -12.51 12.33 -0.19
C THR A 63 -13.15 11.32 0.75
N GLN A 64 -13.98 11.81 1.68
CA GLN A 64 -14.69 10.99 2.69
C GLN A 64 -15.84 10.16 2.07
N SER A 65 -15.58 9.53 0.93
CA SER A 65 -16.43 8.60 0.19
C SER A 65 -15.81 7.20 0.13
N SER A 66 -14.86 6.90 1.03
CA SER A 66 -14.63 5.53 1.48
C SER A 66 -15.98 4.98 1.97
N ALA A 67 -16.52 3.97 1.29
CA ALA A 67 -17.78 3.35 1.69
C ALA A 67 -17.71 2.97 3.18
N ASN A 68 -18.72 3.33 3.96
CA ASN A 68 -18.75 3.09 5.41
C ASN A 68 -18.58 1.59 5.66
N VAL A 69 -17.43 1.17 6.19
CA VAL A 69 -17.20 -0.23 6.56
C VAL A 69 -18.20 -0.60 7.65
N SER A 70 -19.02 -1.64 7.40
CA SER A 70 -19.97 -2.14 8.38
C SER A 70 -19.36 -3.26 9.22
N GLU A 71 -19.96 -3.51 10.39
CA GLU A 71 -19.71 -4.73 11.17
C GLU A 71 -19.89 -6.00 10.32
N GLN A 72 -20.91 -6.03 9.45
CA GLN A 72 -21.18 -7.18 8.59
C GLN A 72 -20.06 -7.44 7.59
N ASP A 73 -19.46 -6.39 7.02
CA ASP A 73 -18.32 -6.51 6.09
C ASP A 73 -17.09 -7.10 6.78
N ILE A 74 -16.76 -6.59 7.97
CA ILE A 74 -15.62 -7.08 8.76
C ILE A 74 -15.86 -8.52 9.18
N ARG A 75 -17.04 -8.86 9.71
CA ARG A 75 -17.39 -10.24 10.09
C ARG A 75 -17.31 -11.19 8.90
N LYS A 76 -17.76 -10.76 7.71
CA LYS A 76 -17.65 -11.52 6.47
C LYS A 76 -16.19 -11.76 6.08
N TRP A 77 -15.33 -10.74 6.16
CA TRP A 77 -13.89 -10.90 5.93
C TRP A 77 -13.25 -11.87 6.92
N PHE A 78 -13.55 -11.78 8.22
CA PHE A 78 -13.06 -12.74 9.23
C PHE A 78 -13.50 -14.18 8.91
N ALA A 79 -14.75 -14.40 8.51
CA ALA A 79 -15.25 -15.71 8.13
C ALA A 79 -14.60 -16.25 6.84
N GLU A 80 -14.41 -15.39 5.83
CA GLU A 80 -13.72 -15.75 4.58
C GLU A 80 -12.25 -16.13 4.83
N ILE A 81 -11.55 -15.39 5.68
CA ILE A 81 -10.17 -15.71 6.08
C ILE A 81 -10.09 -17.00 6.92
N HIS A 82 -11.03 -17.22 7.85
CA HIS A 82 -11.10 -18.47 8.62
C HIS A 82 -11.30 -19.67 7.69
N GLN A 83 -12.32 -19.62 6.82
CA GLN A 83 -12.60 -20.71 5.88
C GLN A 83 -11.40 -20.95 4.95
N TYR A 84 -10.80 -19.89 4.41
CA TYR A 84 -9.62 -20.00 3.56
C TYR A 84 -8.45 -20.70 4.27
N LEU A 85 -8.12 -20.29 5.50
CA LEU A 85 -7.04 -20.89 6.29
C LEU A 85 -7.33 -22.34 6.71
N GLU A 86 -8.59 -22.69 6.90
CA GLU A 86 -9.04 -24.07 7.13
C GLU A 86 -8.86 -24.93 5.87
N GLU A 87 -9.29 -24.44 4.69
CA GLU A 87 -9.15 -25.13 3.40
C GLU A 87 -7.69 -25.42 3.03
N ILE A 88 -6.74 -24.53 3.36
CA ILE A 88 -5.30 -24.75 3.13
C ILE A 88 -4.57 -25.42 4.31
N GLY A 89 -5.28 -25.76 5.40
CA GLY A 89 -4.70 -26.45 6.56
C GLY A 89 -3.73 -25.61 7.39
N LEU A 90 -3.91 -24.28 7.41
CA LEU A 90 -3.08 -23.32 8.16
C LEU A 90 -3.83 -22.62 9.31
N LEU A 91 -5.10 -22.96 9.57
CA LEU A 91 -5.94 -22.32 10.61
C LEU A 91 -5.25 -22.27 11.99
N GLN A 92 -4.57 -23.34 12.39
CA GLN A 92 -3.83 -23.46 13.65
C GLN A 92 -2.69 -22.43 13.81
N LEU A 93 -2.25 -21.76 12.74
CA LEU A 93 -1.22 -20.72 12.82
C LEU A 93 -1.74 -19.44 13.47
N LEU A 94 -3.05 -19.20 13.48
CA LEU A 94 -3.64 -18.03 14.14
C LEU A 94 -3.47 -18.04 15.67
N ASP A 95 -3.30 -19.22 16.25
CA ASP A 95 -2.99 -19.41 17.67
C ASP A 95 -1.48 -19.28 17.96
N ASP A 96 -0.62 -19.57 16.97
CA ASP A 96 0.84 -19.47 17.09
C ASP A 96 1.32 -18.03 16.82
N ARG A 97 1.40 -17.26 17.90
CA ARG A 97 1.90 -15.88 17.89
C ARG A 97 3.32 -15.71 17.34
N THR A 98 4.11 -16.78 17.23
CA THR A 98 5.47 -16.73 16.66
C THR A 98 5.49 -16.79 15.13
N ARG A 99 4.34 -17.11 14.52
CA ARG A 99 4.15 -17.29 13.08
C ARG A 99 3.19 -16.29 12.44
N VAL A 100 2.68 -15.32 13.19
CA VAL A 100 1.79 -14.26 12.68
C VAL A 100 2.53 -12.93 12.66
N PHE A 101 2.61 -12.34 11.47
CA PHE A 101 3.32 -11.09 11.19
C PHE A 101 2.36 -10.06 10.60
N ASN A 102 2.73 -8.78 10.70
CA ASN A 102 1.99 -7.67 10.12
C ASN A 102 2.96 -6.63 9.53
N GLY A 103 2.62 -6.09 8.35
CA GLY A 103 3.42 -5.13 7.61
C GLY A 103 2.56 -4.02 6.99
N ASP A 104 3.18 -2.87 6.76
CA ASP A 104 2.56 -1.60 6.42
C ASP A 104 3.66 -0.57 6.05
N GLU A 105 3.33 0.67 5.69
CA GLU A 105 4.33 1.75 5.64
C GLU A 105 3.84 3.11 6.18
N SER A 106 4.62 3.73 7.07
CA SER A 106 4.31 5.02 7.73
C SER A 106 5.23 6.17 7.36
N GLY A 107 4.67 7.24 6.79
CA GLY A 107 5.41 8.44 6.38
C GLY A 107 6.02 9.27 7.53
N PHE A 108 7.30 9.63 7.41
CA PHE A 108 8.04 10.57 8.25
C PHE A 108 8.40 11.86 7.49
N GLN A 109 8.65 12.94 8.23
CA GLN A 109 9.06 14.25 7.69
C GLN A 109 10.50 14.58 8.14
N LEU A 110 11.36 14.91 7.18
CA LEU A 110 12.76 15.28 7.42
C LEU A 110 12.95 16.75 7.83
N CYS A 111 12.07 17.66 7.38
CA CYS A 111 12.21 19.10 7.62
C CYS A 111 10.91 19.72 8.17
N PRO A 112 10.89 20.22 9.42
CA PRO A 112 9.68 20.77 10.05
C PRO A 112 9.40 22.25 9.68
N LYS A 113 9.47 22.63 8.40
CA LYS A 113 8.82 23.85 7.85
C LYS A 113 8.33 23.66 6.41
N THR A 114 7.00 23.72 6.23
CA THR A 114 6.26 23.98 4.97
C THR A 114 6.85 23.41 3.67
N GLY A 115 6.68 22.11 3.44
CA GLY A 115 6.87 21.46 2.15
C GLY A 115 6.66 19.95 2.28
N LYS A 116 5.77 19.36 1.48
CA LYS A 116 5.48 17.91 1.58
C LYS A 116 6.67 17.09 1.10
N LEU A 117 7.27 16.32 1.99
CA LEU A 117 8.00 15.09 1.68
C LEU A 117 7.40 13.97 2.54
N LEU A 118 7.19 12.79 1.96
CA LEU A 118 6.59 11.62 2.59
C LEU A 118 7.52 10.43 2.31
N GLU A 119 8.19 9.92 3.33
CA GLU A 119 9.07 8.72 3.21
C GLU A 119 8.64 7.69 4.26
N LYS A 120 8.22 6.47 3.83
CA LYS A 120 7.37 5.55 4.63
C LYS A 120 8.10 4.31 5.15
N LEU A 121 7.94 3.93 6.43
CA LEU A 121 8.42 2.63 6.98
C LEU A 121 7.37 1.86 7.81
N ALA A 122 7.40 0.53 7.75
CA ALA A 122 7.26 -0.35 8.94
C ALA A 122 8.52 -1.25 9.03
N HIS A 123 8.64 -2.04 10.10
CA HIS A 123 9.78 -2.89 10.53
C HIS A 123 11.06 -2.82 9.66
N PRO A 124 12.14 -2.22 10.17
CA PRO A 124 12.42 -0.83 9.79
C PRO A 124 12.94 -0.68 8.34
N TRP A 125 12.04 -0.33 7.41
CA TRP A 125 12.22 -0.02 5.96
C TRP A 125 13.65 -0.23 5.40
N LEU A 126 14.38 0.79 4.92
CA LEU A 126 14.10 2.22 4.65
C LEU A 126 13.68 2.46 3.18
N SER A 127 13.05 3.60 2.85
CA SER A 127 12.84 4.02 1.44
C SER A 127 13.21 5.46 1.12
N THR A 128 13.99 5.64 0.06
CA THR A 128 14.46 6.93 -0.44
C THR A 128 14.38 7.01 -1.97
N THR A 129 14.29 8.21 -2.53
CA THR A 129 14.30 8.42 -3.99
C THR A 129 15.69 8.23 -4.62
N THR A 130 15.92 7.12 -5.37
CA THR A 130 16.86 6.91 -6.51
C THR A 130 16.95 5.41 -6.89
N SER A 131 17.00 5.04 -8.16
CA SER A 131 16.53 3.76 -8.75
C SER A 131 17.14 2.38 -8.36
N GLU A 132 17.79 2.17 -7.21
CA GLU A 132 18.50 0.89 -6.91
C GLU A 132 18.48 0.44 -5.43
N PHE A 133 18.18 -0.85 -5.16
CA PHE A 133 18.41 -1.50 -3.87
C PHE A 133 19.90 -1.61 -3.56
N HIS A 134 20.29 -1.22 -2.36
CA HIS A 134 21.66 -1.33 -1.86
C HIS A 134 21.68 -2.06 -0.52
N LYS A 135 22.65 -2.96 -0.32
CA LYS A 135 22.94 -3.48 1.02
C LYS A 135 23.68 -2.41 1.82
N ASN A 136 23.02 -1.92 2.87
CA ASN A 136 23.55 -1.06 3.94
C ASN A 136 24.46 0.08 3.45
N SER A 137 23.83 1.18 3.06
CA SER A 137 24.51 2.48 2.98
C SER A 137 24.95 2.95 4.38
N ASP A 138 26.00 3.78 4.43
CA ASP A 138 26.56 4.27 5.70
C ASP A 138 25.49 5.00 6.54
N GLY A 139 25.23 4.49 7.75
CA GLY A 139 24.24 5.05 8.68
C GLY A 139 22.97 4.21 8.86
N ILE A 140 22.73 3.19 8.04
CA ILE A 140 21.60 2.25 8.21
C ILE A 140 21.98 1.12 9.20
N PRO A 141 21.15 0.82 10.22
CA PRO A 141 21.42 -0.29 11.14
C PRO A 141 21.42 -1.66 10.42
N LYS A 142 22.25 -2.60 10.91
CA LYS A 142 22.63 -3.80 10.14
C LYS A 142 21.50 -4.73 9.72
N ASP A 143 20.40 -4.74 10.47
CA ASP A 143 19.25 -5.63 10.29
C ASP A 143 18.10 -4.97 9.47
N TRP A 144 18.31 -3.75 8.94
CA TRP A 144 17.33 -3.02 8.12
C TRP A 144 17.53 -3.31 6.62
N GLY A 145 16.53 -2.99 5.79
CA GLY A 145 16.67 -2.91 4.34
C GLY A 145 16.91 -1.49 3.83
N GLU A 146 17.11 -1.32 2.53
CA GLU A 146 16.93 -0.04 1.85
C GLU A 146 16.38 -0.27 0.44
N GLY A 147 15.12 0.09 0.20
CA GLY A 147 14.44 -0.08 -1.10
C GLY A 147 13.98 1.26 -1.68
N ARG A 148 14.33 1.55 -2.94
CA ARG A 148 14.23 2.92 -3.48
C ARG A 148 13.37 3.02 -4.74
N SER A 149 12.52 4.05 -4.83
CA SER A 149 11.66 4.31 -5.98
C SER A 149 11.66 5.77 -6.42
N ASP A 150 11.41 6.03 -7.71
CA ASP A 150 11.34 7.38 -8.30
C ASP A 150 10.25 8.27 -7.68
N ASN A 151 9.22 7.65 -7.10
CA ASN A 151 8.08 8.36 -6.50
C ASN A 151 8.12 8.40 -4.97
N GLY A 152 9.03 7.69 -4.30
CA GLY A 152 9.11 7.55 -2.84
C GLY A 152 8.01 6.67 -2.22
N TRP A 153 7.29 5.90 -3.03
CA TRP A 153 6.29 4.92 -2.58
C TRP A 153 6.80 3.50 -2.77
N MET A 154 6.25 2.55 -2.01
CA MET A 154 6.42 1.13 -2.31
C MET A 154 5.98 0.84 -3.75
N THR A 155 6.69 -0.04 -4.45
CA THR A 155 6.27 -0.59 -5.73
C THR A 155 6.21 -2.12 -5.62
N SER A 156 5.59 -2.77 -6.60
CA SER A 156 5.47 -4.24 -6.60
C SER A 156 6.83 -4.93 -6.67
N GLU A 157 7.78 -4.33 -7.39
CA GLU A 157 9.17 -4.76 -7.49
C GLU A 157 9.88 -4.59 -6.14
N LEU A 158 9.73 -3.43 -5.49
CA LEU A 158 10.30 -3.21 -4.16
C LEU A 158 9.76 -4.18 -3.11
N PHE A 159 8.47 -4.49 -3.17
CA PHE A 159 7.84 -5.43 -2.26
C PHE A 159 8.33 -6.88 -2.52
N PHE A 160 8.46 -7.29 -3.78
CA PHE A 160 9.03 -8.59 -4.15
C PHE A 160 10.46 -8.75 -3.62
N GLU A 161 11.30 -7.74 -3.81
CA GLU A 161 12.68 -7.73 -3.31
C GLU A 161 12.74 -7.68 -1.78
N TYR A 162 11.87 -6.92 -1.12
CA TYR A 162 11.76 -6.92 0.35
C TYR A 162 11.46 -8.32 0.90
N ILE A 163 10.50 -9.04 0.30
CA ILE A 163 10.17 -10.41 0.72
C ILE A 163 11.38 -11.34 0.57
N GLY A 164 12.00 -11.37 -0.62
CA GLY A 164 13.09 -12.30 -0.92
C GLY A 164 14.41 -11.98 -0.23
N ASN A 165 14.75 -10.70 -0.06
CA ASN A 165 16.07 -10.26 0.40
C ASN A 165 16.11 -9.86 1.88
N ILE A 166 14.97 -9.49 2.49
CA ILE A 166 14.90 -8.99 3.87
C ILE A 166 14.02 -9.90 4.73
N PHE A 167 12.71 -9.99 4.43
CA PHE A 167 11.75 -10.64 5.33
C PHE A 167 11.96 -12.16 5.44
N TYR A 168 12.09 -12.88 4.32
CA TYR A 168 12.34 -14.31 4.37
C TYR A 168 13.70 -14.67 5.01
N PRO A 169 14.83 -14.03 4.67
CA PRO A 169 16.08 -14.21 5.39
C PRO A 169 15.99 -13.91 6.89
N TYR A 170 15.23 -12.89 7.30
CA TYR A 170 14.97 -12.59 8.72
C TYR A 170 14.24 -13.75 9.42
N LEU A 171 13.20 -14.32 8.80
CA LEU A 171 12.49 -15.49 9.36
C LEU A 171 13.45 -16.66 9.61
N LEU A 172 14.30 -16.98 8.63
CA LEU A 172 15.32 -18.03 8.74
C LEU A 172 16.36 -17.71 9.84
N GLN A 173 16.85 -16.48 9.90
CA GLN A 173 17.84 -16.03 10.90
C GLN A 173 17.29 -16.10 12.33
N LYS A 174 16.01 -15.80 12.53
CA LYS A 174 15.33 -15.92 13.83
C LYS A 174 14.85 -17.34 14.15
N GLY A 175 15.04 -18.30 13.24
CA GLY A 175 14.58 -19.68 13.41
C GLY A 175 13.06 -19.82 13.41
N VAL A 176 12.33 -18.90 12.79
CA VAL A 176 10.87 -18.97 12.68
C VAL A 176 10.52 -20.15 11.77
N ALA A 177 9.72 -21.06 12.30
CA ALA A 177 9.29 -22.23 11.55
C ALA A 177 8.20 -21.86 10.55
N LEU A 178 8.33 -22.37 9.32
CA LEU A 178 7.41 -22.12 8.21
C LEU A 178 6.28 -23.17 8.18
N PRO A 179 5.12 -22.88 7.54
CA PRO A 179 4.74 -21.58 7.00
C PRO A 179 4.34 -20.55 8.08
N VAL A 180 4.22 -19.29 7.66
CA VAL A 180 3.82 -18.13 8.48
C VAL A 180 2.67 -17.37 7.80
N ILE A 181 1.88 -16.65 8.59
CA ILE A 181 0.86 -15.71 8.10
C ILE A 181 1.43 -14.29 8.13
N TYR A 182 1.27 -13.54 7.04
CA TYR A 182 1.69 -12.14 6.95
C TYR A 182 0.53 -11.24 6.51
N PHE A 183 0.01 -10.46 7.46
CA PHE A 183 -1.07 -9.50 7.24
C PHE A 183 -0.52 -8.19 6.66
N LEU A 184 -1.06 -7.75 5.53
CA LEU A 184 -0.69 -6.50 4.85
C LEU A 184 -1.91 -5.64 4.57
N ASP A 185 -1.71 -4.35 4.34
CA ASP A 185 -2.78 -3.51 3.78
C ASP A 185 -3.17 -4.01 2.36
N GLY A 186 -4.41 -3.74 1.95
CA GLY A 186 -4.93 -4.20 0.67
C GLY A 186 -4.40 -3.44 -0.56
N TYR A 187 -3.26 -2.74 -0.46
CA TYR A 187 -2.78 -1.88 -1.53
C TYR A 187 -2.23 -2.67 -2.73
N LYS A 188 -2.48 -2.14 -3.95
CA LYS A 188 -2.29 -2.87 -5.21
C LYS A 188 -0.84 -3.34 -5.47
N THR A 189 0.16 -2.80 -4.78
CA THR A 189 1.57 -3.19 -4.93
C THR A 189 1.89 -4.54 -4.27
N HIS A 190 1.25 -4.85 -3.15
CA HIS A 190 1.52 -6.07 -2.38
C HIS A 190 0.91 -7.32 -3.04
N LEU A 191 -0.21 -7.14 -3.74
CA LEU A 191 -1.06 -8.23 -4.26
C LEU A 191 -0.80 -8.56 -5.73
N THR A 192 0.46 -8.43 -6.19
CA THR A 192 0.83 -8.86 -7.55
C THR A 192 1.09 -10.36 -7.61
N TYR A 193 0.72 -10.99 -8.73
CA TYR A 193 0.92 -12.42 -8.95
C TYR A 193 2.35 -12.90 -8.65
N CYS A 194 3.37 -12.13 -9.06
CA CYS A 194 4.77 -12.46 -8.81
C CYS A 194 5.11 -12.48 -7.31
N ALA A 195 4.66 -11.47 -6.56
CA ALA A 195 4.91 -11.37 -5.12
C ALA A 195 4.13 -12.45 -4.35
N SER A 196 2.84 -12.67 -4.66
CA SER A 196 2.03 -13.71 -4.03
C SER A 196 2.58 -15.12 -4.33
N LYS A 197 3.05 -15.36 -5.56
CA LYS A 197 3.69 -16.63 -5.92
C LYS A 197 5.00 -16.84 -5.15
N LEU A 198 5.87 -15.83 -5.07
CA LEU A 198 7.10 -15.88 -4.29
C LEU A 198 6.81 -16.20 -2.81
N CYS A 199 5.87 -15.48 -2.21
CA CYS A 199 5.49 -15.70 -0.80
C CYS A 199 5.03 -17.15 -0.59
N LYS A 200 4.15 -17.67 -1.45
CA LYS A 200 3.67 -19.05 -1.37
C LYS A 200 4.78 -20.09 -1.53
N GLU A 201 5.73 -19.88 -2.45
CA GLU A 201 6.90 -20.76 -2.61
C GLU A 201 7.86 -20.72 -1.40
N LEU A 202 7.88 -19.60 -0.66
CA LEU A 202 8.67 -19.41 0.56
C LEU A 202 7.93 -19.78 1.86
N GLY A 203 6.69 -20.28 1.78
CA GLY A 203 5.88 -20.59 2.97
C GLY A 203 5.37 -19.36 3.72
N ILE A 204 5.20 -18.23 3.04
CA ILE A 204 4.61 -17.00 3.57
C ILE A 204 3.21 -16.88 2.98
N GLU A 205 2.17 -17.01 3.80
CA GLU A 205 0.78 -16.82 3.36
C GLU A 205 0.40 -15.35 3.53
N LEU A 206 0.10 -14.68 2.41
CA LEU A 206 -0.23 -13.25 2.39
C LEU A 206 -1.72 -13.05 2.61
N ILE A 207 -2.09 -12.30 3.66
CA ILE A 207 -3.48 -11.95 3.93
C ILE A 207 -3.65 -10.43 3.80
N ALA A 208 -4.47 -10.01 2.83
CA ALA A 208 -4.88 -8.62 2.70
C ALA A 208 -5.94 -8.29 3.77
N LEU A 209 -5.65 -7.26 4.57
CA LEU A 209 -6.61 -6.67 5.50
C LEU A 209 -7.75 -5.98 4.75
N TYR A 210 -8.95 -5.97 5.35
CA TYR A 210 -10.13 -5.35 4.72
C TYR A 210 -9.89 -3.85 4.45
N THR A 211 -10.18 -3.42 3.22
CA THR A 211 -9.90 -2.06 2.76
C THR A 211 -10.73 -1.01 3.50
N ASN A 212 -10.15 0.18 3.76
CA ASN A 212 -10.79 1.26 4.52
C ASN A 212 -11.12 0.94 6.00
N ALA A 213 -10.64 -0.19 6.55
CA ALA A 213 -10.79 -0.56 7.97
C ALA A 213 -9.47 -0.46 8.76
N THR A 214 -8.50 0.30 8.26
CA THR A 214 -7.16 0.48 8.87
C THR A 214 -7.22 0.86 10.35
N HIS A 215 -8.15 1.74 10.75
CA HIS A 215 -8.36 2.17 12.14
C HIS A 215 -8.95 1.08 13.07
N ILE A 216 -9.29 -0.09 12.52
CA ILE A 216 -9.84 -1.24 13.24
C ILE A 216 -8.90 -2.44 13.12
N LEU A 217 -8.42 -2.75 11.91
CA LEU A 217 -7.80 -4.03 11.57
C LEU A 217 -6.28 -3.98 11.31
N GLN A 218 -5.64 -2.80 11.31
CA GLN A 218 -4.21 -2.67 11.04
C GLN A 218 -3.42 -2.40 12.34
N PRO A 219 -2.71 -3.40 12.92
CA PRO A 219 -2.00 -3.27 14.20
C PRO A 219 -0.99 -2.12 14.24
N THR A 220 -0.29 -1.87 13.14
CA THR A 220 0.67 -0.77 12.99
C THR A 220 0.02 0.61 13.18
N ASP A 221 -1.10 0.89 12.52
CA ASP A 221 -1.84 2.15 12.68
C ASP A 221 -2.53 2.26 14.06
N VAL A 222 -3.12 1.17 14.55
CA VAL A 222 -3.86 1.16 15.81
C VAL A 222 -2.95 1.38 17.03
N ALA A 223 -1.74 0.81 17.05
CA ALA A 223 -0.87 0.84 18.23
C ALA A 223 0.54 1.40 18.02
N VAL A 224 1.17 1.23 16.84
CA VAL A 224 2.62 1.43 16.69
C VAL A 224 2.97 2.83 16.16
N PHE A 225 2.32 3.28 15.09
CA PHE A 225 2.74 4.47 14.35
C PHE A 225 2.57 5.77 15.12
N ARG A 226 1.57 5.88 16.01
CA ARG A 226 1.35 7.10 16.81
C ARG A 226 2.47 7.30 17.85
N PRO A 227 2.85 6.31 18.69
CA PRO A 227 4.05 6.38 19.52
C PRO A 227 5.34 6.66 18.74
N VAL A 228 5.59 5.96 17.63
CA VAL A 228 6.82 6.12 16.85
C VAL A 228 6.92 7.53 16.25
N LYS A 229 5.83 8.08 15.71
CA LYS A 229 5.82 9.47 15.17
C LYS A 229 6.02 10.53 16.26
N ALA A 230 5.57 10.27 17.50
CA ALA A 230 5.86 11.14 18.63
C ALA A 230 7.35 11.11 19.01
N ALA A 231 7.93 9.91 19.19
CA ALA A 231 9.35 9.76 19.50
C ALA A 231 10.27 10.24 18.36
N TRP A 232 9.87 10.08 17.10
CA TRP A 232 10.56 10.67 15.96
C TRP A 232 10.66 12.18 16.10
N LYS A 233 9.53 12.86 16.38
CA LYS A 233 9.49 14.32 16.53
C LYS A 233 10.44 14.82 17.62
N ASP A 234 10.49 14.12 18.76
CA ASP A 234 11.34 14.51 19.89
C ASP A 234 12.82 14.17 19.65
N THR A 235 13.12 13.04 19.02
CA THR A 235 14.49 12.60 18.71
C THR A 235 15.10 13.44 17.57
N ALA A 236 14.35 13.67 16.48
CA ALA A 236 14.71 14.59 15.40
C ALA A 236 14.97 16.02 15.92
N ARG A 237 14.12 16.51 16.84
CA ARG A 237 14.32 17.82 17.48
C ARG A 237 15.59 17.85 18.33
N THR A 238 15.85 16.80 19.09
CA THR A 238 17.05 16.69 19.94
C THR A 238 18.31 16.66 19.08
N TRP A 239 18.31 15.89 17.98
CA TRP A 239 19.40 15.84 17.01
C TRP A 239 19.67 17.22 16.38
N LEU A 240 18.63 17.94 15.96
CA LEU A 240 18.77 19.30 15.40
C LEU A 240 19.26 20.34 16.43
N MET A 241 18.98 20.15 17.72
CA MET A 241 19.52 21.01 18.79
C MET A 241 21.01 20.72 19.06
N ASN A 242 21.44 19.47 18.90
CA ASN A 242 22.83 19.05 19.11
C ASN A 242 23.74 19.30 17.90
N ASN A 243 23.17 19.49 16.70
CA ASN A 243 23.91 19.76 15.45
C ASN A 243 23.46 21.09 14.79
N PRO A 244 23.80 22.27 15.37
CA PRO A 244 23.31 23.55 14.87
C PRO A 244 23.77 23.86 13.45
N GLY A 245 22.81 24.13 12.56
CA GLY A 245 23.07 24.46 11.15
C GLY A 245 23.00 23.25 10.21
N GLU A 246 22.94 22.02 10.73
CA GLU A 246 22.69 20.83 9.94
C GLU A 246 21.20 20.57 9.71
N SER A 247 20.91 19.68 8.75
CA SER A 247 19.56 19.20 8.46
C SER A 247 19.50 17.67 8.53
N ILE A 248 18.31 17.14 8.77
CA ILE A 248 18.08 15.70 8.68
C ILE A 248 18.05 15.34 7.19
N THR A 249 18.91 14.40 6.82
CA THR A 249 19.11 13.90 5.46
C THR A 249 18.88 12.40 5.44
N LYS A 250 18.79 11.82 4.24
CA LYS A 250 18.64 10.37 4.03
C LYS A 250 19.76 9.54 4.70
N VAL A 251 20.95 10.11 4.90
CA VAL A 251 22.11 9.46 5.53
C VAL A 251 21.96 9.36 7.05
N ASN A 252 21.54 10.45 7.71
CA ASN A 252 21.38 10.47 9.18
C ASN A 252 19.98 10.03 9.66
N PHE A 253 18.98 9.99 8.76
CA PHE A 253 17.61 9.61 9.09
C PHE A 253 17.50 8.24 9.78
N ALA A 254 18.17 7.22 9.25
CA ALA A 254 18.04 5.85 9.75
C ALA A 254 18.49 5.74 11.21
N GLY A 255 19.67 6.26 11.56
CA GLY A 255 20.16 6.27 12.95
C GLY A 255 19.28 7.09 13.91
N ILE A 256 18.76 8.25 13.48
CA ILE A 256 17.84 9.07 14.29
C ILE A 256 16.51 8.35 14.51
N LEU A 257 16.03 7.59 13.51
CA LEU A 257 14.81 6.82 13.62
C LEU A 257 15.00 5.55 14.46
N ASP A 258 16.16 4.89 14.39
CA ASP A 258 16.51 3.74 15.24
C ASP A 258 16.42 4.12 16.73
N GLU A 259 17.04 5.24 17.12
CA GLU A 259 16.92 5.82 18.47
C GLU A 259 15.45 6.13 18.86
N ALA A 260 14.63 6.60 17.90
CA ALA A 260 13.22 6.85 18.14
C ALA A 260 12.38 5.56 18.26
N LEU A 261 12.74 4.50 17.54
CA LEU A 261 12.11 3.18 17.60
C LEU A 261 12.43 2.50 18.94
N GLU A 262 13.69 2.48 19.36
CA GLU A 262 14.13 1.94 20.67
C GLU A 262 13.40 2.62 21.84
N LYS A 263 13.15 3.93 21.75
CA LYS A 263 12.42 4.69 22.80
C LYS A 263 10.91 4.45 22.83
N SER A 264 10.30 4.05 21.71
CA SER A 264 8.83 4.04 21.55
C SER A 264 8.19 2.67 21.40
N ILE A 265 8.90 1.73 20.76
CA ILE A 265 8.39 0.38 20.57
C ILE A 265 8.70 -0.47 21.80
N LYS A 266 7.64 -1.00 22.40
CA LYS A 266 7.73 -1.98 23.49
C LYS A 266 7.01 -3.26 23.07
N PRO A 267 7.43 -4.45 23.53
CA PRO A 267 6.75 -5.71 23.21
C PRO A 267 5.25 -5.67 23.52
N GLU A 268 4.86 -5.01 24.60
CA GLU A 268 3.44 -4.86 24.99
C GLU A 268 2.65 -4.02 23.99
N THR A 269 3.27 -2.99 23.37
CA THR A 269 2.62 -2.18 22.33
C THR A 269 2.31 -3.02 21.09
N LEU A 270 3.24 -3.88 20.68
CA LEU A 270 3.07 -4.78 19.54
C LEU A 270 1.96 -5.82 19.80
N ILE A 271 2.01 -6.48 20.96
CA ILE A 271 1.01 -7.47 21.39
C ILE A 271 -0.38 -6.82 21.50
N ASN A 272 -0.47 -5.62 22.07
CA ASN A 272 -1.73 -4.89 22.19
C ASN A 272 -2.28 -4.41 20.83
N GLY A 273 -1.41 -4.13 19.84
CA GLY A 273 -1.84 -3.85 18.47
C GLY A 273 -2.59 -5.02 17.84
N PHE A 274 -1.98 -6.20 17.82
CA PHE A 274 -2.64 -7.41 17.30
C PHE A 274 -3.93 -7.77 18.06
N LYS A 275 -3.93 -7.57 19.39
CA LYS A 275 -5.10 -7.81 20.24
C LYS A 275 -6.22 -6.80 19.99
N ALA A 276 -5.91 -5.52 19.77
CA ALA A 276 -6.91 -4.48 19.49
C ALA A 276 -7.61 -4.68 18.13
N CYS A 277 -6.88 -5.26 17.16
CA CYS A 277 -7.41 -5.67 15.86
C CYS A 277 -8.03 -7.08 15.86
N TRP A 278 -7.92 -7.82 16.96
CA TRP A 278 -8.32 -9.22 17.12
C TRP A 278 -7.87 -10.14 15.99
N LEU A 279 -6.64 -9.93 15.52
CA LEU A 279 -5.94 -10.86 14.64
C LEU A 279 -5.20 -11.94 15.44
N VAL A 280 -4.76 -11.62 16.67
CA VAL A 280 -4.13 -12.56 17.61
C VAL A 280 -4.61 -12.26 19.05
N PRO A 281 -5.46 -13.10 19.67
CA PRO A 281 -6.15 -14.23 19.06
C PRO A 281 -7.14 -13.77 17.98
N PHE A 282 -7.36 -14.61 16.99
CA PHE A 282 -8.28 -14.33 15.87
C PHE A 282 -9.74 -14.44 16.35
N ASN A 283 -10.40 -13.30 16.60
CA ASN A 283 -11.74 -13.29 17.19
C ASN A 283 -12.60 -12.11 16.71
N PRO A 284 -13.49 -12.28 15.72
CA PRO A 284 -14.36 -11.21 15.24
C PRO A 284 -15.31 -10.68 16.33
N ASP A 285 -15.79 -11.52 17.25
CA ASP A 285 -16.83 -11.13 18.21
C ASP A 285 -16.37 -10.11 19.26
N ALA A 286 -15.06 -9.97 19.43
CA ALA A 286 -14.49 -9.04 20.41
C ALA A 286 -14.04 -7.69 19.81
N ILE A 287 -14.22 -7.51 18.49
CA ILE A 287 -13.91 -6.26 17.81
C ILE A 287 -14.81 -5.12 18.30
N ASP A 288 -14.19 -3.97 18.50
CA ASP A 288 -14.88 -2.72 18.81
C ASP A 288 -15.55 -2.15 17.56
N TYR A 289 -16.76 -2.65 17.28
CA TYR A 289 -17.58 -2.23 16.15
C TYR A 289 -18.21 -0.84 16.31
N GLU A 290 -18.07 -0.15 17.46
CA GLU A 290 -18.45 1.27 17.57
C GLU A 290 -17.57 2.16 16.66
N LYS A 291 -16.39 1.65 16.26
CA LYS A 291 -15.49 2.26 15.27
C LYS A 291 -15.98 2.13 13.82
N CYS A 292 -17.00 1.32 13.55
CA CYS A 292 -17.69 1.29 12.26
C CYS A 292 -18.61 2.52 12.17
N LEU A 293 -18.32 3.44 11.25
CA LEU A 293 -19.06 4.70 11.14
C LEU A 293 -20.50 4.46 10.67
N GLY A 294 -21.46 4.57 11.60
CA GLY A 294 -22.89 4.40 11.29
C GLY A 294 -23.89 4.79 12.39
N SER A 295 -23.46 4.99 13.64
CA SER A 295 -24.34 5.24 14.80
C SER A 295 -24.79 6.71 14.97
N ASN A 296 -25.00 7.44 13.87
CA ASN A 296 -25.61 8.78 13.90
C ASN A 296 -27.10 8.73 13.54
N LYS A 297 -27.95 8.95 14.55
CA LYS A 297 -29.40 9.15 14.38
C LYS A 297 -29.69 10.45 13.62
N HIS A 298 -29.83 10.40 12.29
CA HIS A 298 -30.59 11.43 11.57
C HIS A 298 -31.36 10.87 10.38
N ASN A 299 -32.45 11.55 10.05
CA ASN A 299 -33.58 11.01 9.29
C ASN A 299 -33.23 10.61 7.85
N GLN A 300 -33.83 9.51 7.41
CA GLN A 300 -33.92 9.19 5.98
C GLN A 300 -34.73 10.27 5.25
N THR A 301 -34.16 10.81 4.18
CA THR A 301 -34.94 11.40 3.09
C THR A 301 -34.56 10.65 1.82
N GLN A 302 -35.47 9.83 1.30
CA GLN A 302 -35.25 9.05 0.09
C GLN A 302 -35.28 9.97 -1.14
N ASN A 303 -34.43 9.70 -2.13
CA ASN A 303 -34.66 10.07 -3.54
C ASN A 303 -33.84 9.16 -4.48
N PRO A 304 -34.23 8.97 -5.75
CA PRO A 304 -34.24 7.62 -6.31
C PRO A 304 -33.08 7.27 -7.26
N GLN A 305 -32.84 5.96 -7.35
CA GLN A 305 -32.15 5.19 -8.39
C GLN A 305 -31.61 5.95 -9.62
N HIS A 306 -30.28 5.99 -9.76
CA HIS A 306 -29.62 6.09 -11.06
C HIS A 306 -29.04 4.73 -11.47
N GLN A 307 -29.53 4.17 -12.59
CA GLN A 307 -28.90 3.00 -13.22
C GLN A 307 -27.62 3.44 -13.95
N GLU A 308 -26.47 2.89 -13.57
CA GLU A 308 -25.26 2.99 -14.40
C GLU A 308 -25.44 2.19 -15.70
N ARG A 309 -25.09 2.80 -16.83
CA ARG A 309 -24.98 2.12 -18.14
C ARG A 309 -23.52 2.12 -18.56
N VAL A 310 -22.88 0.95 -18.46
CA VAL A 310 -21.50 0.74 -18.91
C VAL A 310 -21.48 0.51 -20.43
N LEU A 311 -20.53 1.15 -21.14
CA LEU A 311 -20.29 0.94 -22.57
C LEU A 311 -19.31 -0.22 -22.78
N SER A 312 -19.60 -1.12 -23.71
CA SER A 312 -18.77 -2.29 -23.98
C SER A 312 -17.56 -1.98 -24.87
N PHE A 313 -16.54 -2.84 -24.83
CA PHE A 313 -15.35 -2.74 -25.68
C PHE A 313 -15.68 -2.65 -27.19
N SER A 314 -16.75 -3.32 -27.63
CA SER A 314 -17.25 -3.25 -29.01
C SER A 314 -17.75 -1.85 -29.40
N GLN A 315 -18.35 -1.12 -28.46
CA GLN A 315 -18.79 0.26 -28.67
C GLN A 315 -17.58 1.21 -28.64
N PHE A 316 -16.62 0.96 -27.76
CA PHE A 316 -15.36 1.72 -27.70
C PHE A 316 -14.56 1.61 -29.01
N SER A 317 -14.41 0.40 -29.59
CA SER A 317 -13.60 0.21 -30.80
C SER A 317 -14.16 0.88 -32.05
N GLN A 318 -15.47 1.17 -32.10
CA GLN A 318 -16.09 1.92 -33.21
C GLN A 318 -15.89 3.43 -33.11
N ILE A 319 -15.57 3.95 -31.93
CA ILE A 319 -15.45 5.39 -31.65
C ILE A 319 -14.03 5.91 -31.95
N VAL A 320 -13.01 5.05 -31.98
CA VAL A 320 -11.59 5.43 -32.19
C VAL A 320 -11.26 5.59 -33.69
N ILE A 321 -11.89 6.58 -34.33
CA ILE A 321 -11.63 7.04 -35.71
C ILE A 321 -11.17 8.51 -35.69
#